data_AF-A0A2E0QQH4-F1
#
_entry.id   AF-A0A2E0QQH4-F1
#
_cell.length_a   1.000
_cell.length_b   1.000
_cell.length_c   1.000
_cell.angle_alpha   90.00
_cell.angle_beta   90.00
_cell.angle_gamma   90.00
#
_symmetry.space_group_name_H-M   'P 1'
#
loop_
_entity.id
_entity.type
_entity.pdbx_description
1 polymer ?
#
loop_
_entity_poly.entity_id
_entity_poly.type
_entity_poly.pdbx_seq_one_letter_code
_entity_poly.pdbx_strand_id
1 'polypeptide(L)'
;MDSRLGPPLLTLLKDTPHKILYCRCAFAQVVPAETKNSVLEGLCESESNFECVTDLCEMAARKDPRLTDLLEGEQPVSVVACYPRAVRWLFHQAGVKVPEESSGKLKVCNMRSSSASEILEELLSDED
;
A
#
# COMPACT_ATOMS: atom_id res chain seq x y z
N MET A 1 4.67 34.16 33.89
CA MET A 1 4.14 34.89 32.72
C MET A 1 5.36 35.51 32.08
N ASP A 2 5.92 35.10 30.95
CA ASP A 2 5.47 34.45 29.71
C ASP A 2 6.67 33.55 29.27
N SER A 3 6.55 32.42 28.59
CA SER A 3 6.24 32.35 27.17
C SER A 3 6.23 30.87 26.77
N ARG A 4 5.23 30.53 25.98
CA ARG A 4 4.99 29.22 25.38
C ARG A 4 6.16 28.87 24.46
N LEU A 5 7.00 27.92 24.86
CA LEU A 5 7.75 27.11 23.89
C LEU A 5 6.93 25.83 23.68
N GLY A 6 6.03 25.89 22.70
CA GLY A 6 5.55 24.65 22.09
C GLY A 6 6.75 23.95 21.44
N PRO A 7 6.81 22.61 21.46
CA PRO A 7 7.88 21.88 20.78
C PRO A 7 7.90 22.25 19.28
N PRO A 8 9.08 22.26 18.66
CA PRO A 8 9.27 22.79 17.32
C PRO A 8 8.44 22.00 16.31
N LEU A 9 7.75 22.76 15.47
CA LEU A 9 6.95 22.36 14.32
C LEU A 9 7.90 21.89 13.20
N LEU A 10 8.66 20.83 13.46
CA LEU A 10 9.76 20.35 12.61
C LEU A 10 9.81 18.81 12.51
N THR A 11 8.65 18.16 12.41
CA THR A 11 8.53 16.75 11.96
C THR A 11 7.74 16.66 10.65
N LEU A 12 7.63 17.76 9.91
CA LEU A 12 7.21 17.74 8.51
C LEU A 12 8.46 17.61 7.64
N LEU A 13 8.40 16.82 6.58
CA LEU A 13 9.48 16.34 5.70
C LEU A 13 10.04 14.95 6.03
N LYS A 14 9.15 13.96 6.16
CA LYS A 14 9.39 12.64 5.54
C LYS A 14 8.37 12.44 4.42
N ASP A 15 8.34 13.42 3.51
CA ASP A 15 7.31 13.56 2.48
C ASP A 15 7.91 13.28 1.10
N THR A 16 8.15 12.00 0.80
CA THR A 16 7.66 11.56 -0.51
C THR A 16 6.27 11.00 -0.25
N PRO A 17 5.20 11.67 -0.72
CA PRO A 17 3.88 11.14 -0.54
C PRO A 17 3.82 9.82 -1.31
N HIS A 18 3.86 8.71 -0.59
CA HIS A 18 3.76 7.36 -1.13
C HIS A 18 2.35 6.86 -0.85
N LYS A 19 1.67 6.33 -1.86
CA LYS A 19 0.30 5.82 -1.68
C LYS A 19 0.38 4.36 -1.27
N ILE A 20 -0.18 4.01 -0.13
CA ILE A 20 -0.34 2.61 0.27
C ILE A 20 -1.77 2.17 -0.03
N LEU A 21 -1.93 1.07 -0.77
CA LEU A 21 -3.21 0.38 -0.95
C LEU A 21 -3.13 -0.98 -0.28
N TYR A 22 -3.98 -1.22 0.71
CA TYR A 22 -4.06 -2.48 1.43
C TYR A 22 -5.35 -3.24 1.10
N CYS A 23 -5.22 -4.51 0.71
CA CYS A 23 -6.32 -5.38 0.32
C CYS A 23 -6.65 -6.40 1.42
N ARG A 24 -7.89 -6.41 1.93
CA ARG A 24 -8.34 -7.36 2.97
C ARG A 24 -8.49 -8.81 2.47
N CYS A 25 -8.48 -9.03 1.16
CA CYS A 25 -8.67 -10.33 0.50
C CYS A 25 -9.85 -11.11 1.11
N ALA A 26 -11.01 -10.45 1.21
CA ALA A 26 -12.18 -11.02 1.85
C ALA A 26 -12.87 -12.11 1.00
N PHE A 27 -12.77 -12.01 -0.33
CA PHE A 27 -13.36 -12.96 -1.27
C PHE A 27 -12.48 -14.19 -1.50
N ALA A 28 -11.24 -14.00 -1.96
CA ALA A 28 -10.37 -15.12 -2.33
C ALA A 28 -9.79 -15.87 -1.11
N GLN A 29 -9.65 -15.17 0.02
CA GLN A 29 -9.17 -15.71 1.30
C GLN A 29 -7.85 -16.50 1.21
N VAL A 30 -6.99 -16.14 0.26
CA VAL A 30 -5.69 -16.80 0.03
C VAL A 30 -4.57 -16.27 0.94
N VAL A 31 -4.82 -15.18 1.67
CA VAL A 31 -3.89 -14.58 2.63
C VAL A 31 -4.26 -15.06 4.04
N PRO A 32 -3.31 -15.56 4.83
CA PRO A 32 -3.56 -15.95 6.22
C PRO A 32 -4.19 -14.81 7.04
N ALA A 33 -5.17 -15.14 7.88
CA ALA A 33 -5.91 -14.16 8.66
C ALA A 33 -5.01 -13.40 9.65
N GLU A 34 -4.07 -14.10 10.28
CA GLU A 34 -3.07 -13.52 11.17
C GLU A 34 -2.23 -12.48 10.44
N THR A 35 -1.59 -12.86 9.32
CA THR A 35 -0.74 -11.94 8.55
C THR A 35 -1.46 -10.67 8.15
N LYS A 36 -2.67 -10.76 7.58
CA LYS A 36 -3.39 -9.56 7.14
C LYS A 36 -3.82 -8.67 8.30
N ASN A 37 -4.16 -9.24 9.46
CA ASN A 37 -4.53 -8.46 10.63
C ASN A 37 -3.31 -7.75 11.23
N SER A 38 -2.19 -8.46 11.40
CA SER A 38 -0.95 -7.86 11.92
C SER A 38 -0.40 -6.76 11.02
N VAL A 39 -0.47 -6.93 9.69
CA VAL A 39 -0.09 -5.87 8.75
C VAL A 39 -1.00 -4.65 8.89
N LEU A 40 -2.33 -4.86 9.01
CA LEU A 40 -3.27 -3.75 9.18
C LEU A 40 -3.04 -3.02 10.50
N GLU A 41 -2.82 -3.75 11.59
CA GLU A 41 -2.49 -3.18 12.90
C GLU A 41 -1.22 -2.33 12.82
N GLY A 42 -0.14 -2.85 12.23
CA GLY A 42 1.09 -2.09 12.06
C GLY A 42 0.94 -0.85 11.16
N LEU A 43 0.12 -0.93 10.10
CA LEU A 43 -0.19 0.25 9.28
C LEU A 43 -0.94 1.31 10.08
N CYS A 44 -1.92 0.92 10.90
CA CYS A 44 -2.63 1.84 11.79
C CYS A 44 -1.70 2.46 12.86
N GLU A 45 -0.77 1.68 13.42
CA GLU A 45 0.20 2.14 14.41
C GLU A 45 1.27 3.06 13.81
N SER A 46 1.63 2.86 12.54
CA SER A 46 2.64 3.67 11.84
C SER A 46 2.19 5.09 11.50
N GLU A 47 0.92 5.45 11.75
CA GLU A 47 0.29 6.71 11.34
C GLU A 47 0.42 7.02 9.84
N SER A 48 0.78 6.03 9.02
CA SER A 48 0.91 6.16 7.57
C SER A 48 -0.45 6.34 6.92
N ASN A 49 -0.52 7.18 5.89
CA ASN A 49 -1.75 7.35 5.13
C ASN A 49 -1.93 6.19 4.12
N PHE A 50 -2.91 5.31 4.36
CA PHE A 50 -3.20 4.18 3.49
C PHE A 50 -4.69 4.07 3.15
N GLU A 51 -4.99 3.56 1.95
CA GLU A 51 -6.34 3.19 1.52
C GLU A 51 -6.56 1.69 1.77
N CYS A 52 -7.68 1.35 2.41
CA CYS A 52 -8.07 -0.04 2.67
C CYS A 52 -9.24 -0.43 1.76
N VAL A 53 -9.09 -1.54 1.04
CA VAL A 53 -10.14 -2.09 0.17
C VAL A 53 -10.46 -3.52 0.55
N THR A 54 -11.73 -3.90 0.35
CA THR A 54 -12.21 -5.26 0.67
C THR A 54 -11.53 -6.30 -0.23
N ASP A 55 -11.62 -6.10 -1.54
CA ASP A 55 -11.12 -7.04 -2.54
C ASP A 55 -10.62 -6.31 -3.79
N LEU A 56 -9.30 -6.31 -3.98
CA LEU A 56 -8.67 -5.76 -5.17
C LEU A 56 -9.08 -6.53 -6.45
N CYS A 57 -9.35 -7.82 -6.33
CA CYS A 57 -9.80 -8.65 -7.46
C CYS A 57 -11.20 -8.24 -7.95
N GLU A 58 -12.10 -7.82 -7.05
CA GLU A 58 -13.42 -7.33 -7.43
C GLU A 58 -13.33 -5.98 -8.14
N MET A 59 -12.54 -5.05 -7.61
CA MET A 59 -12.31 -3.75 -8.24
C MET A 59 -11.76 -3.91 -9.66
N ALA A 60 -10.79 -4.81 -9.84
CA ALA A 60 -10.21 -5.09 -11.14
C ALA A 60 -11.22 -5.74 -12.11
N ALA A 61 -12.05 -6.67 -11.63
CA ALA A 61 -13.10 -7.29 -12.44
C ALA A 61 -14.14 -6.28 -12.94
N ARG A 62 -14.42 -5.25 -12.15
CA ARG A 62 -15.34 -4.15 -12.49
C ARG A 62 -14.69 -3.02 -13.29
N LYS A 63 -13.37 -3.07 -13.52
CA LYS A 63 -12.57 -1.98 -14.10
C LYS A 63 -12.78 -0.67 -13.34
N ASP A 64 -12.69 -0.74 -12.02
CA ASP A 64 -12.91 0.41 -11.14
C ASP A 64 -11.94 1.56 -11.50
N PRO A 65 -12.44 2.77 -11.82
CA PRO A 65 -11.62 3.90 -12.22
C PRO A 65 -10.59 4.31 -11.15
N ARG A 66 -10.85 4.01 -9.87
CA ARG A 66 -9.90 4.28 -8.77
C ARG A 66 -8.55 3.61 -8.98
N LEU A 67 -8.51 2.46 -9.66
CA LEU A 67 -7.24 1.78 -9.97
C LEU A 67 -6.38 2.57 -10.96
N THR A 68 -7.02 3.28 -11.89
CA THR A 68 -6.35 4.20 -12.81
C THR A 68 -5.83 5.41 -12.05
N ASP A 69 -6.68 6.05 -11.24
CA ASP A 69 -6.33 7.24 -10.45
C ASP A 69 -5.16 6.98 -9.48
N LEU A 70 -5.07 5.74 -8.99
CA LEU A 70 -3.97 5.30 -8.12
C LEU A 70 -2.63 5.38 -8.86
N LEU A 71 -2.55 4.89 -10.10
CA LEU A 71 -1.31 4.79 -10.88
C LEU A 71 -1.04 5.99 -11.80
N GLU A 72 -2.00 6.88 -12.04
CA GLU A 72 -1.79 8.10 -12.84
C GLU A 72 -0.98 9.18 -12.09
N GLY A 73 -1.05 9.21 -10.76
CA GLY A 73 -0.27 10.15 -9.95
C GLY A 73 1.25 9.99 -10.11
N GLU A 74 2.03 11.03 -9.75
CA GLU A 74 3.50 10.98 -9.78
C GLU A 74 4.11 10.18 -8.61
N GLN A 75 3.28 9.88 -7.61
CA GLN A 75 3.67 9.24 -6.37
C GLN A 75 3.91 7.74 -6.55
N PRO A 76 4.93 7.16 -5.89
CA PRO A 76 5.08 5.72 -5.84
C PRO A 76 3.90 5.10 -5.09
N VAL A 77 3.47 3.93 -5.57
CA VAL A 77 2.33 3.20 -5.02
C VAL A 77 2.81 1.85 -4.51
N SER A 78 2.56 1.59 -3.24
CA SER A 78 2.79 0.31 -2.58
C SER A 78 1.46 -0.42 -2.40
N VAL A 79 1.31 -1.55 -3.07
CA VAL A 79 0.11 -2.39 -2.98
C VAL A 79 0.39 -3.59 -2.10
N VAL A 80 -0.30 -3.66 -0.96
CA VAL A 80 -0.19 -4.74 0.02
C VAL A 80 -1.36 -5.70 -0.20
N ALA A 81 -1.09 -6.85 -0.81
CA ALA A 81 -2.14 -7.75 -1.29
C ALA A 81 -1.67 -9.22 -1.29
N CYS A 82 -2.30 -10.06 -2.11
CA CYS A 82 -2.02 -11.50 -2.15
C CYS A 82 -0.68 -11.84 -2.82
N TYR A 83 -0.65 -11.99 -4.15
CA TYR A 83 0.55 -12.33 -4.91
C TYR A 83 0.93 -11.24 -5.92
N PRO A 84 2.21 -10.83 -6.01
CA PRO A 84 2.65 -9.75 -6.91
C PRO A 84 2.26 -9.95 -8.37
N ARG A 85 2.49 -11.16 -8.90
CA ARG A 85 2.13 -11.50 -10.28
C ARG A 85 0.62 -11.42 -10.52
N ALA A 86 -0.20 -11.87 -9.57
CA ALA A 86 -1.65 -11.81 -9.69
C ALA A 86 -2.14 -10.35 -9.67
N VAL A 87 -1.60 -9.53 -8.76
CA VAL A 87 -1.93 -8.11 -8.65
C VAL A 87 -1.59 -7.36 -9.94
N ARG A 88 -0.38 -7.52 -10.49
CA ARG A 88 -0.01 -6.90 -11.78
C ARG A 88 -0.97 -7.30 -12.90
N TRP A 89 -1.38 -8.57 -12.94
CA TRP A 89 -2.36 -9.04 -13.91
C TRP A 89 -3.75 -8.41 -13.70
N LEU A 90 -4.20 -8.24 -12.46
CA LEU A 90 -5.46 -7.56 -12.14
C LEU A 90 -5.48 -6.11 -12.64
N PHE A 91 -4.40 -5.34 -12.44
CA PHE A 91 -4.30 -3.98 -12.98
C PHE A 91 -4.36 -3.96 -14.51
N HIS A 92 -3.65 -4.88 -15.18
CA HIS A 92 -3.72 -5.01 -16.63
C HIS A 92 -5.14 -5.40 -17.11
N GLN A 93 -5.82 -6.33 -16.42
CA GLN A 93 -7.20 -6.73 -16.71
C GLN A 93 -8.18 -5.56 -16.55
N ALA A 94 -7.95 -4.70 -15.56
CA ALA A 94 -8.73 -3.48 -15.33
C ALA A 94 -8.54 -2.44 -16.46
N GLY A 95 -7.57 -2.63 -17.35
CA GLY A 95 -7.21 -1.69 -18.42
C GLY A 95 -6.28 -0.56 -17.95
N VAL A 96 -5.66 -0.71 -16.78
CA VAL A 96 -4.73 0.28 -16.22
C VAL A 96 -3.33 0.03 -16.77
N LYS A 97 -2.62 1.11 -17.12
CA LYS A 97 -1.21 1.03 -17.51
C LYS A 97 -0.35 0.74 -16.29
N VAL A 98 0.10 -0.51 -16.17
CA VAL A 98 1.03 -0.92 -15.11
C VAL A 98 2.43 -0.40 -15.47
N PRO A 99 3.07 0.41 -14.61
CA PRO A 99 4.43 0.87 -14.86
C PRO A 99 5.41 -0.30 -14.80
N GLU A 100 6.53 -0.17 -15.52
CA GLU A 100 7.58 -1.21 -15.52
C GLU A 100 8.14 -1.43 -14.12
N GLU A 101 8.52 -2.66 -13.79
CA GLU A 101 9.06 -3.00 -12.47
C GLU A 101 10.31 -2.20 -12.13
N SER A 102 11.15 -1.92 -13.13
CA SER A 102 12.36 -1.10 -13.00
C SER A 102 12.10 0.38 -12.72
N SER A 103 10.85 0.86 -12.88
CA SER A 103 10.51 2.27 -12.62
C SER A 103 10.34 2.60 -11.13
N GLY A 104 10.21 1.59 -10.27
CA GLY A 104 9.94 1.77 -8.83
C GLY A 104 8.56 2.37 -8.51
N LYS A 105 7.75 2.71 -9.52
CA LYS A 105 6.46 3.40 -9.33
C LYS A 105 5.38 2.51 -8.71
N LEU A 106 5.41 1.20 -8.99
CA LEU A 106 4.49 0.22 -8.40
C LEU A 106 5.28 -0.88 -7.69
N LYS A 107 5.18 -0.88 -6.36
CA LYS A 107 5.70 -1.92 -5.49
C LYS A 107 4.54 -2.80 -5.01
N VAL A 108 4.69 -4.12 -5.02
CA VAL A 108 3.64 -5.04 -4.56
C VAL A 108 4.20 -5.95 -3.47
N CYS A 109 3.70 -5.77 -2.24
CA CYS A 109 4.10 -6.56 -1.08
C CYS A 109 3.22 -7.82 -0.97
N ASN A 110 3.87 -8.99 -0.84
CA ASN A 110 3.23 -10.30 -0.83
C ASN A 110 2.80 -10.72 0.58
N MET A 111 1.53 -10.55 0.93
CA MET A 111 1.01 -11.00 2.24
C MET A 111 0.81 -12.52 2.36
N ARG A 112 0.89 -13.27 1.27
CA ARG A 112 0.67 -14.72 1.33
C ARG A 112 1.92 -15.48 1.77
N SER A 113 3.11 -15.01 1.40
CA SER A 113 4.37 -15.72 1.64
C SER A 113 5.29 -14.99 2.61
N SER A 114 5.21 -13.67 2.69
CA SER A 114 6.03 -12.88 3.61
C SER A 114 5.34 -12.72 4.97
N SER A 115 6.13 -12.52 6.00
CA SER A 115 5.63 -12.20 7.35
C SER A 115 5.15 -10.75 7.44
N ALA A 116 4.30 -10.46 8.42
CA ALA A 116 3.80 -9.10 8.63
C ALA A 116 4.92 -8.09 8.92
N SER A 117 5.94 -8.49 9.71
CA SER A 117 7.08 -7.66 10.04
C SER A 117 7.93 -7.31 8.81
N GLU A 118 8.22 -8.28 7.95
CA GLU A 118 8.98 -8.02 6.71
C GLU A 118 8.24 -7.07 5.78
N ILE A 119 6.91 -7.20 5.69
CA ILE A 119 6.08 -6.33 4.85
C ILE A 119 6.06 -4.91 5.41
N LEU A 120 5.86 -4.75 6.72
CA LEU A 120 5.86 -3.45 7.38
C LEU A 120 7.23 -2.79 7.28
N GLU A 121 8.30 -3.54 7.52
CA GLU A 121 9.67 -3.07 7.31
C GLU A 121 9.86 -2.64 5.86
N GLU A 122 9.46 -3.43 4.86
CA GLU A 122 9.60 -3.07 3.45
C GLU A 122 8.76 -1.83 3.03
N LEU A 123 7.63 -1.58 3.70
CA LEU A 123 6.75 -0.44 3.44
C LEU A 123 7.20 0.84 4.13
N LEU A 124 7.76 0.70 5.34
CA LEU A 124 8.15 1.80 6.21
C LEU A 124 9.66 2.07 6.20
N SER A 125 10.46 1.20 5.57
CA SER A 125 11.89 1.43 5.36
C SER A 125 12.05 2.53 4.32
N ASP A 126 12.48 3.67 4.82
CA ASP A 126 13.14 4.70 4.04
C ASP A 126 14.50 4.10 3.59
N GLU A 127 14.65 3.71 2.32
CA GLU A 127 16.01 3.50 1.79
C GLU A 127 16.70 4.88 1.77
N ASP A 128 17.57 5.11 2.77
CA ASP A 128 18.53 6.21 2.88
C ASP A 128 19.47 6.32 1.65
#